data_AF-A0A238JT46-F1
#
_entry.id   AF-A0A238JT46-F1
#
_cell.length_a   1.000
_cell.length_b   1.000
_cell.length_c   1.000
_cell.angle_alpha   90.00
_cell.angle_beta   90.00
_cell.angle_gamma   90.00
#
_symmetry.space_group_name_H-M   'P 1'
#
loop_
_entity.id
_entity.type
_entity.pdbx_description
1 polymer ?
#
loop_
_entity_poly.entity_id
_entity_poly.type
_entity_poly.pdbx_seq_one_letter_code
_entity_poly.pdbx_strand_id
1 'polypeptide(L)'
;MGMILSNTSWLAVIVSLVLCMGLGFVWYNPKWPTGQIWAEGAGVAADSPTDNMALAMGMNTLGLFLAAIFVGGVGLSVSILAILAYGALNTAGGLFAGKSVNVGLIHIGYWLVGAVIITIVRAVLG
;
A
#
# COMPACT_ATOMS: atom_id res chain seq x y z
N MET A 1 -21.15 -5.05 -2.60
CA MET A 1 -20.23 -5.57 -3.64
C MET A 1 -20.73 -5.38 -5.07
N GLY A 2 -22.00 -5.65 -5.39
CA GLY A 2 -22.50 -5.58 -6.78
C GLY A 2 -22.13 -4.29 -7.52
N MET A 3 -22.37 -3.12 -6.92
CA MET A 3 -22.06 -1.81 -7.51
C MET A 3 -20.55 -1.54 -7.71
N ILE A 4 -19.70 -2.00 -6.79
CA ILE A 4 -18.24 -1.80 -6.87
C ILE A 4 -17.68 -2.62 -8.03
N LEU A 5 -18.06 -3.90 -8.11
CA LEU A 5 -17.54 -4.80 -9.14
C LEU A 5 -18.14 -4.54 -10.53
N SER A 6 -19.40 -4.10 -10.61
CA SER A 6 -20.06 -3.87 -11.89
C SER A 6 -19.58 -2.61 -12.63
N ASN A 7 -18.97 -1.66 -11.92
CA ASN A 7 -18.49 -0.39 -12.48
C ASN A 7 -16.97 -0.24 -12.32
N THR A 8 -16.24 -1.36 -12.39
CA THR A 8 -14.78 -1.41 -12.29
C THR A 8 -14.16 -1.60 -13.67
N SER A 9 -13.29 -0.68 -14.08
CA SER A 9 -12.35 -0.96 -15.17
C SER A 9 -11.24 -1.90 -14.69
N TRP A 10 -11.29 -3.15 -15.13
CA TRP A 10 -10.27 -4.14 -14.80
C TRP A 10 -8.89 -3.76 -15.35
N LEU A 11 -8.85 -3.03 -16.47
CA LEU A 11 -7.61 -2.46 -16.99
C LEU A 11 -7.04 -1.42 -16.02
N ALA A 12 -7.86 -0.50 -15.52
CA ALA A 12 -7.43 0.48 -14.53
C ALA A 12 -6.92 -0.19 -13.25
N VAL A 13 -7.58 -1.28 -12.81
CA VAL A 13 -7.14 -2.07 -11.64
C VAL A 13 -5.76 -2.68 -11.86
N ILE A 14 -5.54 -3.36 -13.00
CA ILE A 14 -4.25 -4.01 -13.30
C ILE A 14 -3.13 -2.96 -13.44
N VAL A 15 -3.39 -1.86 -14.15
CA VAL A 15 -2.41 -0.78 -14.32
C VAL A 15 -2.07 -0.14 -12.97
N SER A 16 -3.07 0.13 -12.13
CA SER A 16 -2.86 0.67 -10.79
C SER A 16 -2.05 -0.28 -9.91
N LEU A 17 -2.35 -1.59 -9.96
CA LEU A 17 -1.61 -2.62 -9.24
C LEU A 17 -0.12 -2.57 -9.60
N VAL A 18 0.21 -2.58 -10.89
CA VAL A 18 1.60 -2.54 -11.36
C VAL A 18 2.31 -1.24 -10.96
N LEU A 19 1.65 -0.10 -11.09
CA LEU A 19 2.22 1.20 -10.70
C LEU A 19 2.45 1.30 -9.19
N CYS A 20 1.51 0.82 -8.37
CA CYS A 20 1.67 0.78 -6.92
C CYS A 20 2.74 -0.23 -6.48
N MET A 21 2.87 -1.37 -7.16
CA MET A 21 4.00 -2.28 -6.93
C MET A 21 5.33 -1.58 -7.23
N GLY A 22 5.42 -0.89 -8.37
CA GLY A 22 6.59 -0.07 -8.72
C GLY A 22 6.89 1.01 -7.69
N LEU A 23 5.88 1.71 -7.21
CA LEU A 23 6.01 2.66 -6.10
C LEU A 23 6.58 1.96 -4.87
N GLY A 24 6.03 0.80 -4.47
CA GLY A 24 6.49 0.04 -3.31
C GLY A 24 7.96 -0.37 -3.42
N PHE A 25 8.39 -0.81 -4.61
CA PHE A 25 9.79 -1.14 -4.88
C PHE A 25 10.75 0.03 -4.66
N VAL A 26 10.32 1.26 -4.92
CA VAL A 26 11.13 2.47 -4.66
C VAL A 26 10.98 2.91 -3.19
N TRP A 27 9.76 2.92 -2.68
CA TRP A 27 9.40 3.47 -1.37
C TRP A 27 10.02 2.70 -0.21
N TYR A 28 10.09 1.37 -0.33
CA TYR A 28 10.64 0.46 0.69
C TYR A 28 12.08 0.00 0.38
N ASN A 29 12.74 0.61 -0.60
CA ASN A 29 14.12 0.26 -0.95
C ASN A 29 15.11 0.83 0.08
N PRO A 30 15.93 0.00 0.77
CA PRO A 30 16.91 0.49 1.74
C PRO A 30 17.99 1.42 1.15
N LYS A 31 18.13 1.47 -0.18
CA LYS A 31 19.02 2.44 -0.86
C LYS A 31 18.46 3.86 -0.90
N TRP A 32 17.19 4.05 -0.55
CA TRP A 32 16.52 5.35 -0.51
C TRP A 32 16.17 5.72 0.94
N PRO A 33 16.09 7.02 1.28
CA PRO A 33 15.88 7.45 2.67
C PRO A 33 14.62 6.86 3.32
N THR A 34 13.51 6.76 2.59
CA THR A 34 12.25 6.19 3.12
C THR A 34 12.38 4.72 3.44
N GLY A 35 13.04 3.94 2.57
CA GLY A 35 13.23 2.52 2.80
C GLY A 35 14.27 2.24 3.89
N GLN A 36 15.28 3.09 4.05
CA GLN A 36 16.23 3.01 5.15
C GLN A 36 15.52 3.21 6.51
N ILE A 37 14.74 4.29 6.64
CA ILE A 37 13.97 4.58 7.87
C ILE A 37 12.98 3.45 8.18
N TRP A 38 12.32 2.91 7.15
CA TRP A 38 11.43 1.77 7.31
C TRP A 38 12.16 0.51 7.78
N ALA A 39 13.27 0.15 7.14
CA ALA A 39 14.02 -1.07 7.45
C ALA A 39 14.57 -1.04 8.88
N GLU A 40 15.20 0.07 9.26
CA GLU A 40 15.70 0.31 10.63
C GLU A 40 14.55 0.24 11.65
N GLY A 41 13.45 0.93 11.37
CA GLY A 41 12.29 0.97 12.28
C GLY A 41 11.52 -0.34 12.38
N ALA A 42 11.58 -1.18 11.35
CA ALA A 42 10.90 -2.47 11.28
C ALA A 42 11.79 -3.64 11.74
N GLY A 43 13.08 -3.39 11.97
CA GLY A 43 14.06 -4.42 12.32
C GLY A 43 14.35 -5.39 11.17
N VAL A 44 14.23 -4.95 9.92
CA VAL A 44 14.46 -5.78 8.73
C VAL A 44 15.90 -5.61 8.25
N ALA A 45 16.63 -6.70 8.12
CA ALA A 45 17.97 -6.69 7.56
C ALA A 45 17.92 -6.30 6.07
N ALA A 46 18.76 -5.35 5.66
CA ALA A 46 18.77 -4.83 4.28
C ALA A 46 19.32 -5.84 3.26
N ASP A 47 20.01 -6.87 3.73
CA ASP A 47 20.87 -7.77 2.99
C ASP A 47 20.41 -9.24 3.01
N SER A 48 19.33 -9.57 3.74
CA SER A 48 18.82 -10.95 3.82
C SER A 48 17.30 -11.02 3.66
N PRO A 49 16.78 -11.93 2.81
CA PRO A 49 15.36 -12.23 2.76
C PRO A 49 14.84 -12.66 4.13
N THR A 50 13.71 -12.09 4.57
CA THR A 50 13.05 -12.54 5.79
C THR A 50 12.37 -13.89 5.57
N ASP A 51 12.19 -14.65 6.65
CA ASP A 51 11.27 -15.78 6.65
C ASP A 51 9.89 -15.31 6.15
N ASN A 52 9.29 -16.06 5.23
CA ASN A 52 8.01 -15.76 4.59
C ASN A 52 7.99 -14.59 3.58
N MET A 53 9.14 -14.14 3.05
CA MET A 53 9.17 -13.08 2.03
C MET A 53 8.22 -13.33 0.85
N ALA A 54 8.13 -14.58 0.36
CA ALA A 54 7.20 -14.94 -0.72
C ALA A 54 5.72 -14.72 -0.34
N LEU A 55 5.34 -15.11 0.87
CA LEU A 55 3.98 -14.89 1.39
C LEU A 55 3.71 -13.39 1.59
N ALA A 56 4.68 -12.65 2.14
CA ALA A 56 4.55 -11.21 2.32
C ALA A 56 4.35 -10.48 0.98
N MET A 57 5.10 -10.86 -0.06
CA MET A 57 4.92 -10.34 -1.41
C MET A 57 3.55 -10.69 -2.00
N GLY A 58 3.10 -11.94 -1.84
CA GLY A 58 1.77 -12.37 -2.28
C GLY A 58 0.64 -11.58 -1.60
N MET A 59 0.74 -11.38 -0.29
CA MET A 59 -0.21 -10.58 0.48
C MET A 59 -0.18 -9.10 0.09
N ASN A 60 1.00 -8.55 -0.20
CA ASN A 60 1.12 -7.18 -0.71
C ASN A 60 0.44 -7.03 -2.08
N THR A 61 0.69 -7.96 -3.02
CA THR A 61 0.05 -7.94 -4.35
C THR A 61 -1.48 -8.06 -4.23
N LEU A 62 -1.97 -8.99 -3.40
CA LEU A 62 -3.40 -9.11 -3.13
C LEU A 62 -3.98 -7.84 -2.51
N GLY A 63 -3.30 -7.27 -1.51
CA GLY A 63 -3.71 -6.04 -0.86
C GLY A 63 -3.81 -4.86 -1.83
N LEU A 64 -2.82 -4.70 -2.73
CA LEU A 64 -2.84 -3.66 -3.75
C LEU A 64 -3.95 -3.88 -4.80
N PHE A 65 -4.22 -5.12 -5.18
CA PHE A 65 -5.33 -5.45 -6.08
C PHE A 65 -6.67 -5.08 -5.45
N LEU A 66 -6.89 -5.44 -4.18
CA LEU A 66 -8.09 -5.08 -3.43
C LEU A 66 -8.21 -3.57 -3.22
N ALA A 67 -7.10 -2.88 -2.94
CA ALA A 67 -7.06 -1.43 -2.82
C ALA A 67 -7.46 -0.76 -4.14
N ALA A 68 -6.98 -1.24 -5.29
CA ALA A 68 -7.33 -0.70 -6.60
C ALA A 68 -8.84 -0.80 -6.88
N ILE A 69 -9.47 -1.93 -6.53
CA ILE A 69 -10.93 -2.11 -6.63
C ILE A 69 -11.65 -1.15 -5.67
N PHE A 70 -11.24 -1.12 -4.40
CA PHE A 70 -11.88 -0.33 -3.36
C PHE A 70 -11.80 1.16 -3.65
N VAL A 71 -10.58 1.70 -3.81
CA VAL A 71 -10.34 3.14 -4.01
C VAL A 71 -11.02 3.62 -5.29
N GLY A 72 -10.92 2.84 -6.36
CA GLY A 72 -11.63 3.15 -7.58
C GLY A 72 -13.15 3.21 -7.36
N GLY A 73 -13.72 2.24 -6.64
CA GLY A 73 -15.17 2.10 -6.50
C GLY A 73 -15.84 3.10 -5.53
N VAL A 74 -15.12 3.63 -4.53
CA VAL A 74 -15.71 4.46 -3.47
C VAL A 74 -15.30 5.93 -3.50
N GLY A 75 -14.29 6.28 -4.31
CA GLY A 75 -13.77 7.64 -4.43
C GLY A 75 -12.72 8.01 -3.38
N LEU A 76 -11.98 9.09 -3.67
CA LEU A 76 -10.75 9.43 -2.94
C LEU A 76 -10.99 9.82 -1.48
N SER A 77 -12.01 10.63 -1.17
CA SER A 77 -12.24 11.10 0.21
C SER A 77 -12.55 9.97 1.18
N VAL A 78 -13.40 9.02 0.77
CA VAL A 78 -13.71 7.81 1.56
C VAL A 78 -12.49 6.93 1.71
N SER A 79 -11.70 6.80 0.64
CA SER A 79 -10.46 6.03 0.63
C SER A 79 -9.41 6.59 1.58
N ILE A 80 -9.24 7.92 1.61
CA ILE A 80 -8.32 8.59 2.54
C ILE A 80 -8.72 8.29 3.98
N LEU A 81 -10.01 8.42 4.33
CA LEU A 81 -10.47 8.11 5.68
C LEU A 81 -10.21 6.64 6.05
N ALA A 82 -10.49 5.71 5.14
CA ALA A 82 -10.22 4.29 5.34
C ALA A 82 -8.73 3.99 5.53
N ILE A 83 -7.85 4.63 4.75
CA ILE A 83 -6.39 4.49 4.85
C ILE A 83 -5.87 5.06 6.17
N LEU A 84 -6.39 6.20 6.62
CA LEU A 84 -6.00 6.79 7.90
C LEU A 84 -6.46 5.90 9.08
N ALA A 85 -7.68 5.37 9.03
CA ALA A 85 -8.20 4.47 10.04
C ALA A 85 -7.39 3.16 10.11
N TYR A 86 -7.20 2.50 8.96
CA TYR A 86 -6.36 1.30 8.88
C TYR A 86 -4.91 1.59 9.25
N GLY A 87 -4.37 2.72 8.81
CA GLY A 87 -3.05 3.22 9.15
C GLY A 87 -2.81 3.36 10.64
N ALA A 88 -3.76 3.96 11.37
CA ALA A 88 -3.69 4.08 12.82
C ALA A 88 -3.66 2.70 13.49
N LEU A 89 -4.54 1.77 13.07
CA LEU A 89 -4.60 0.42 13.63
C LEU A 89 -3.35 -0.41 13.29
N ASN A 90 -2.85 -0.32 12.06
CA ASN A 90 -1.62 -0.98 11.63
C ASN A 90 -0.40 -0.44 12.40
N THR A 91 -0.35 0.87 12.62
CA THR A 91 0.70 1.50 13.44
C THR A 91 0.61 1.04 14.88
N ALA A 92 -0.59 0.96 15.47
CA ALA A 92 -0.77 0.44 16.81
C ALA A 92 -0.28 -1.02 16.94
N GLY A 93 -0.65 -1.89 15.99
CA GLY A 93 -0.15 -3.26 15.94
C GLY A 93 1.39 -3.33 15.82
N GLY A 94 1.98 -2.46 15.00
CA GLY A 94 3.42 -2.32 14.88
C GLY A 94 4.10 -1.90 16.19
N LEU A 95 3.54 -0.92 16.89
CA LEU A 95 4.05 -0.46 18.18
C LEU A 95 3.97 -1.56 19.26
N PHE A 96 2.86 -2.32 19.32
CA PHE A 96 2.77 -3.49 20.22
C PHE A 96 3.80 -4.57 19.88
N ALA A 97 4.18 -4.69 18.60
CA ALA A 97 5.22 -5.59 18.13
C ALA A 97 6.65 -4.99 18.21
N GLY A 98 6.83 -3.82 18.82
CA GLY A 98 8.13 -3.18 19.03
C GLY A 98 8.70 -2.43 17.83
N LYS A 99 7.91 -2.18 16.78
CA LYS A 99 8.32 -1.37 15.62
C LYS A 99 8.26 0.12 15.93
N SER A 100 9.03 0.93 15.22
CA SER A 100 8.99 2.39 15.38
C SER A 100 7.72 3.02 14.77
N VAL A 101 7.31 4.18 15.30
CA VAL A 101 6.18 4.95 14.75
C VAL A 101 6.40 5.34 13.27
N ASN A 102 7.66 5.53 12.88
CA ASN A 102 8.03 5.89 11.51
C ASN A 102 7.63 4.80 10.51
N VAL A 103 7.66 3.52 10.90
CA VAL A 103 7.17 2.41 10.06
C VAL A 103 5.70 2.62 9.71
N GLY A 104 4.89 2.96 10.71
CA GLY A 104 3.48 3.27 10.53
C GLY A 104 3.24 4.45 9.58
N LEU A 105 3.95 5.56 9.80
CA LEU A 105 3.85 6.75 8.95
C LEU A 105 4.26 6.47 7.49
N ILE A 106 5.30 5.65 7.28
CA ILE A 106 5.74 5.26 5.94
C ILE A 106 4.67 4.41 5.24
N HIS A 107 4.02 3.47 5.95
CA HIS A 107 2.90 2.70 5.40
C HIS A 107 1.70 3.59 5.04
N ILE A 108 1.33 4.52 5.91
CA ILE A 108 0.25 5.48 5.65
C ILE A 108 0.57 6.32 4.41
N GLY A 109 1.78 6.90 4.35
CA GLY A 109 2.22 7.71 3.21
C GLY A 109 2.19 6.92 1.90
N TYR A 110 2.70 5.69 1.91
CA TYR A 110 2.67 4.80 0.75
C TYR A 110 1.23 4.55 0.25
N TRP A 111 0.30 4.21 1.14
CA TRP A 111 -1.10 3.95 0.75
C TRP A 111 -1.82 5.21 0.28
N LEU A 112 -1.54 6.38 0.86
CA LEU A 112 -2.09 7.66 0.41
C LEU A 112 -1.63 8.00 -1.02
N VAL A 113 -0.33 7.87 -1.31
CA VAL A 113 0.18 8.07 -2.68
C VAL A 113 -0.41 7.02 -3.62
N GLY A 114 -0.51 5.77 -3.19
CA GLY A 114 -1.17 4.71 -3.95
C GLY A 114 -2.63 5.02 -4.28
N ALA A 115 -3.38 5.59 -3.33
CA ALA A 115 -4.77 6.00 -3.57
C ALA A 115 -4.88 7.12 -4.62
N VAL A 116 -3.93 8.06 -4.61
CA VAL A 116 -3.83 9.10 -5.65
C VAL A 116 -3.53 8.48 -7.01
N ILE A 117 -2.57 7.54 -7.09
CA ILE A 117 -2.26 6.81 -8.33
C ILE A 117 -3.51 6.09 -8.85
N ILE A 118 -4.18 5.30 -8.02
CA ILE A 118 -5.39 4.56 -8.40
C ILE A 118 -6.46 5.53 -8.92
N THR A 119 -6.67 6.65 -8.22
CA THR A 119 -7.68 7.65 -8.61
C THR A 119 -7.36 8.25 -9.98
N ILE A 120 -6.10 8.63 -10.23
CA ILE A 120 -5.66 9.18 -11.52
C ILE A 120 -5.80 8.13 -12.64
N VAL A 121 -5.33 6.90 -12.39
CA VAL A 121 -5.40 5.82 -13.38
C VAL A 121 -6.85 5.51 -13.74
N ARG A 122 -7.74 5.44 -12.74
CA ARG A 122 -9.18 5.27 -12.98
C ARG A 122 -9.74 6.41 -13.82
N ALA A 123 -9.42 7.66 -13.49
CA ALA A 123 -9.89 8.82 -14.26
C ALA A 123 -9.45 8.78 -15.74
N VAL A 124 -8.32 8.14 -16.05
CA VAL A 124 -7.80 7.99 -17.43
C VAL A 124 -8.33 6.73 -18.12
N LEU A 125 -8.53 5.62 -17.39
CA LEU A 125 -8.78 4.29 -17.95
C LEU A 125 -10.17 3.69 -17.61
N GLY A 126 -11.06 4.43 -16.95
CA GLY A 126 -12.46 4.04 -16.66
C GLY A 126 -12.80 3.93 -15.18
#